data_AF-A0A2V9QI88-F1
#
_entry.id   AF-A0A2V9QI88-F1
#
_cell.length_a   1.000
_cell.length_b   1.000
_cell.length_c   1.000
_cell.angle_alpha   90.00
_cell.angle_beta   90.00
_cell.angle_gamma   90.00
#
_symmetry.space_group_name_H-M   'P 1'
#
loop_
_entity.id
_entity.type
_entity.pdbx_description
1 polymer ?
#
loop_
_entity_poly.entity_id
_entity_poly.type
_entity_poly.pdbx_seq_one_letter_code
_entity_poly.pdbx_strand_id
1 'polypeptide(L)'
;MSAALRYSLLVITFAMLICAAVVLRLGASAAAEAPHVEFNADNIGPREIENLTSQSIPRDYGLAWQTMEQALDENRAGLLDGYFTGAARQDLKSRVVSQSKSGLHTRYEDRGHKLEAIFYAPAGDAMQLRDHAQVDGTATPTIH
;
A
#
# COMPACT_ATOMS: atom_id res chain seq x y z
N MET A 1 -9.21 -40.74 -35.14
CA MET A 1 -9.73 -39.88 -34.05
C MET A 1 -10.88 -39.04 -34.56
N SER A 2 -12.07 -39.21 -33.99
CA SER A 2 -13.29 -38.49 -34.36
C SER A 2 -13.16 -36.98 -34.05
N ALA A 3 -13.72 -36.12 -34.91
CA ALA A 3 -13.63 -34.66 -34.76
C ALA A 3 -14.15 -34.17 -33.40
N ALA A 4 -15.18 -34.83 -32.86
CA ALA A 4 -15.73 -34.56 -31.52
C ALA A 4 -14.69 -34.71 -30.40
N LEU A 5 -13.81 -35.72 -30.46
CA LEU A 5 -12.78 -35.94 -29.45
C LEU A 5 -11.70 -34.85 -29.47
N ARG A 6 -11.43 -34.27 -30.66
CA ARG A 6 -10.49 -33.15 -30.83
C ARG A 6 -11.06 -31.83 -30.33
N TYR A 7 -12.35 -31.58 -30.56
CA TYR A 7 -13.04 -30.39 -30.03
C TYR A 7 -13.14 -30.41 -28.50
N SER A 8 -13.44 -31.56 -27.89
CA SER A 8 -13.47 -31.67 -26.43
C SER A 8 -12.10 -31.42 -25.80
N LEU A 9 -11.01 -31.89 -26.43
CA LEU A 9 -9.65 -31.65 -25.95
C LEU A 9 -9.25 -30.16 -26.04
N LEU A 10 -9.67 -29.48 -27.11
CA LEU A 10 -9.42 -28.04 -27.30
C LEU A 10 -10.18 -27.18 -26.28
N VAL A 11 -11.42 -27.52 -25.97
CA VAL A 11 -12.21 -26.77 -24.97
C VAL A 11 -11.62 -26.93 -23.57
N ILE A 12 -11.19 -28.15 -23.20
CA ILE A 12 -10.59 -28.41 -21.88
C ILE A 12 -9.26 -27.66 -21.71
N THR A 13 -8.41 -27.66 -22.73
CA THR A 13 -7.13 -26.94 -22.69
C THR A 13 -7.32 -25.42 -22.63
N PHE A 14 -8.29 -24.90 -23.38
CA PHE A 14 -8.64 -23.48 -23.32
C PHE A 14 -9.20 -23.07 -21.95
N ALA A 15 -10.06 -23.91 -21.36
CA ALA A 15 -10.59 -23.68 -20.01
C ALA A 15 -9.48 -23.73 -18.94
N MET A 16 -8.53 -24.67 -19.03
CA MET A 16 -7.37 -24.68 -18.13
C MET A 16 -6.49 -23.45 -18.26
N LEU A 17 -6.25 -22.96 -19.49
CA LEU A 17 -5.47 -21.74 -19.71
C LEU A 17 -6.16 -20.51 -19.09
N ILE A 18 -7.48 -20.41 -19.21
CA ILE A 18 -8.25 -19.34 -18.57
C ILE A 18 -8.15 -19.46 -17.05
N CYS A 19 -8.36 -20.65 -16.48
CA CYS A 19 -8.24 -20.86 -15.04
C CYS A 19 -6.83 -20.54 -14.51
N ALA A 20 -5.78 -20.95 -15.22
CA ALA A 20 -4.40 -20.63 -14.84
C ALA A 20 -4.13 -19.12 -14.88
N ALA A 21 -4.59 -18.43 -15.93
CA ALA A 21 -4.47 -16.97 -16.04
C ALA A 21 -5.21 -16.23 -14.92
N VAL A 22 -6.39 -16.72 -14.52
CA VAL A 22 -7.17 -16.18 -13.41
C VAL A 22 -6.45 -16.42 -12.08
N VAL A 23 -5.96 -17.63 -11.80
CA VAL A 23 -5.21 -17.94 -10.57
C VAL A 23 -3.93 -17.11 -10.45
N LEU A 24 -3.19 -16.91 -11.55
CA LEU A 24 -2.01 -16.03 -11.60
C LEU A 24 -2.37 -14.57 -11.30
N ARG A 25 -3.54 -14.10 -11.72
CA ARG A 25 -4.03 -12.74 -11.41
C ARG A 25 -4.49 -12.58 -9.97
N LEU A 26 -5.10 -13.61 -9.38
CA LEU A 26 -5.55 -13.57 -7.98
C LEU A 26 -4.41 -13.80 -6.97
N GLY A 27 -3.40 -14.59 -7.32
CA GLY A 27 -2.23 -14.82 -6.47
C GLY A 27 -1.34 -13.59 -6.26
N ALA A 28 -1.54 -12.53 -7.04
CA ALA A 28 -0.81 -11.26 -6.94
C ALA A 28 -1.42 -10.28 -5.92
N SER A 29 -2.49 -10.67 -5.21
CA SER A 29 -3.14 -9.79 -4.23
C SER A 29 -3.45 -10.55 -2.95
N ALA A 30 -2.42 -11.06 -2.28
CA ALA A 30 -2.52 -11.20 -0.83
C ALA A 30 -2.67 -9.77 -0.31
N ALA A 31 -3.85 -9.41 0.19
CA ALA A 31 -4.03 -8.15 0.91
C ALA A 31 -3.02 -8.18 2.07
N ALA A 32 -1.92 -7.45 1.91
CA ALA A 32 -0.93 -7.30 2.97
C ALA A 32 -1.70 -6.80 4.19
N GLU A 33 -1.57 -7.47 5.33
CA GLU A 33 -2.21 -6.98 6.55
C GLU A 33 -1.72 -5.55 6.83
N ALA A 34 -2.61 -4.67 7.30
CA ALA A 34 -2.22 -3.30 7.58
C ALA A 34 -1.08 -3.32 8.61
N PRO A 35 -0.06 -2.48 8.42
CA PRO A 35 1.14 -2.52 9.25
C PRO A 35 0.81 -2.23 10.70
N HIS A 36 1.55 -2.84 11.64
CA HIS A 36 1.35 -2.59 13.06
C HIS A 36 1.90 -1.20 13.42
N VAL A 37 1.04 -0.35 13.99
CA VAL A 37 1.37 1.03 14.35
C VAL A 37 1.19 1.22 15.85
N GLU A 38 2.29 1.46 16.55
CA GLU A 38 2.27 1.94 17.93
C GLU A 38 2.13 3.47 17.95
N PHE A 39 1.19 3.99 18.73
CA PHE A 39 0.98 5.44 18.85
C PHE A 39 1.30 5.91 20.26
N ASN A 40 2.21 6.90 20.38
CA ASN A 40 2.53 7.57 21.63
C ASN A 40 2.05 9.03 21.60
N ALA A 41 1.28 9.40 22.62
CA ALA A 41 0.64 10.70 22.78
C ALA A 41 0.91 11.33 24.16
N ASP A 42 1.96 10.89 24.86
CA ASP A 42 2.11 11.18 26.29
C ASP A 42 2.65 12.60 26.56
N ASN A 43 3.18 13.29 25.55
CA ASN A 43 3.92 14.56 25.70
C ASN A 43 3.40 15.72 24.84
N ILE A 44 2.12 15.69 24.44
CA ILE A 44 1.59 16.61 23.42
C ILE A 44 0.81 17.76 24.06
N GLY A 45 1.45 18.93 24.15
CA GLY A 45 0.77 20.20 24.41
C GLY A 45 -0.08 20.28 25.69
N PRO A 46 -0.85 21.36 25.90
CA PRO A 46 -1.61 21.58 27.13
C PRO A 46 -2.95 20.81 27.20
N ARG A 47 -3.32 20.01 26.18
CA ARG A 47 -4.62 19.34 26.06
C ARG A 47 -4.44 17.87 25.65
N GLU A 48 -5.17 16.98 26.31
CA GLU A 48 -5.25 15.57 25.93
C GLU A 48 -5.90 15.39 24.54
N ILE A 49 -5.42 14.40 23.78
CA ILE A 49 -6.04 13.98 22.52
C ILE A 49 -7.40 13.33 22.81
N GLU A 50 -8.40 13.67 21.99
CA GLU A 50 -9.72 13.04 22.03
C GLU A 50 -9.64 11.53 21.69
N ASN A 51 -10.37 10.70 22.42
CA ASN A 51 -10.25 9.23 22.31
C ASN A 51 -10.42 8.71 20.86
N LEU A 52 -11.40 9.23 20.12
CA LEU A 52 -11.64 8.86 18.73
C LEU A 52 -10.46 9.23 17.82
N THR A 53 -9.88 10.41 18.02
CA THR A 53 -8.70 10.89 17.29
C THR A 53 -7.51 9.96 17.55
N SER A 54 -7.26 9.64 18.82
CA SER A 54 -6.20 8.71 19.23
C SER A 54 -6.34 7.31 18.59
N GLN A 55 -7.56 6.82 18.42
CA GLN A 55 -7.82 5.55 17.73
C GLN A 55 -7.74 5.64 16.21
N SER A 56 -8.16 6.77 15.63
CA SER A 56 -8.18 6.96 14.18
C SER A 56 -6.80 7.12 13.58
N ILE A 57 -5.89 7.79 14.28
CA ILE A 57 -4.54 8.08 13.81
C ILE A 57 -3.75 6.82 13.41
N PRO A 58 -3.53 5.83 14.28
CA PRO A 58 -2.74 4.64 13.92
C PRO A 58 -3.39 3.85 12.79
N ARG A 59 -4.74 3.78 12.77
CA ARG A 59 -5.48 3.10 11.71
C ARG A 59 -5.30 3.79 10.35
N ASP A 60 -5.57 5.09 10.28
CA ASP A 60 -5.54 5.84 9.02
C ASP A 60 -4.09 5.97 8.51
N TYR A 61 -3.12 6.07 9.43
CA TYR A 61 -1.69 5.98 9.12
C TYR A 61 -1.32 4.62 8.51
N GLY A 62 -1.71 3.52 9.16
CA GLY A 62 -1.41 2.18 8.65
C GLY A 62 -2.01 1.92 7.27
N LEU A 63 -3.24 2.39 7.03
CA LEU A 63 -3.88 2.30 5.72
C LEU A 63 -3.16 3.16 4.68
N ALA A 64 -2.75 4.38 5.02
CA ALA A 64 -1.95 5.23 4.14
C ALA A 64 -0.64 4.54 3.74
N TRP A 65 0.08 3.96 4.71
CA TRP A 65 1.32 3.23 4.46
C TRP A 65 1.12 2.04 3.54
N GLN A 66 0.16 1.18 3.85
CA GLN A 66 -0.19 0.01 3.03
C GLN A 66 -0.52 0.41 1.58
N THR A 67 -1.31 1.49 1.39
CA THR A 67 -1.65 1.97 0.04
C THR A 67 -0.43 2.50 -0.73
N MET A 68 0.52 3.11 -0.02
CA MET A 68 1.77 3.59 -0.62
C MET A 68 2.66 2.42 -1.05
N GLU A 69 2.84 1.41 -0.19
CA GLU A 69 3.59 0.21 -0.53
C GLU A 69 3.00 -0.48 -1.75
N GLN A 70 1.69 -0.69 -1.77
CA GLN A 70 1.00 -1.32 -2.89
C GLN A 70 1.13 -0.48 -4.18
N ALA A 71 1.03 0.85 -4.09
CA ALA A 71 1.20 1.73 -5.24
C ALA A 71 2.60 1.61 -5.85
N LEU A 72 3.63 1.47 -5.01
CA LEU A 72 5.02 1.36 -5.41
C LEU A 72 5.40 -0.04 -5.89
N ASP A 73 4.80 -1.08 -5.34
CA ASP A 73 5.07 -2.46 -5.77
C ASP A 73 4.35 -2.77 -7.09
N GLU A 74 3.08 -2.37 -7.20
CA GLU A 74 2.26 -2.65 -8.39
C GLU A 74 2.40 -1.61 -9.51
N ASN A 75 3.21 -0.56 -9.32
CA ASN A 75 3.31 0.55 -10.27
C ASN A 75 1.98 1.30 -10.52
N ARG A 76 1.11 1.38 -9.51
CA ARG A 76 -0.26 1.92 -9.64
C ARG A 76 -0.43 3.24 -8.87
N ALA A 77 -0.08 4.34 -9.53
CA ALA A 77 -0.18 5.69 -8.95
C ALA A 77 -1.61 6.07 -8.50
N GLY A 78 -2.65 5.44 -9.07
CA GLY A 78 -4.05 5.68 -8.68
C GLY A 78 -4.41 5.22 -7.26
N LEU A 79 -3.64 4.29 -6.66
CA LEU A 79 -3.89 3.83 -5.29
C LEU A 79 -3.62 4.93 -4.24
N LEU A 80 -2.85 5.96 -4.59
CA LEU A 80 -2.49 7.07 -3.70
C LEU A 80 -3.60 8.12 -3.52
N ASP A 81 -4.75 7.96 -4.16
CA ASP A 81 -5.82 8.98 -4.18
C ASP A 81 -6.68 9.02 -2.92
N GLY A 82 -6.65 7.96 -2.10
CA GLY A 82 -7.48 7.86 -0.89
C GLY A 82 -6.89 8.59 0.32
N TYR A 83 -5.62 8.35 0.63
CA TYR A 83 -5.01 8.78 1.90
C TYR A 83 -3.99 9.92 1.76
N PHE A 84 -3.52 10.21 0.55
CA PHE A 84 -2.54 11.28 0.31
C PHE A 84 -3.20 12.50 -0.33
N THR A 85 -2.77 13.69 0.07
CA THR A 85 -3.24 14.95 -0.51
C THR A 85 -2.07 15.90 -0.80
N GLY A 86 -2.36 16.99 -1.50
CA GLY A 86 -1.38 18.06 -1.77
C GLY A 86 -0.08 17.58 -2.43
N ALA A 87 1.04 18.15 -1.98
CA ALA A 87 2.37 17.87 -2.51
C ALA A 87 2.78 16.41 -2.30
N ALA A 88 2.49 15.82 -1.13
CA ALA A 88 2.84 14.43 -0.84
C ALA A 88 2.23 13.45 -1.87
N ARG A 89 0.95 13.66 -2.22
CA ARG A 89 0.29 12.89 -3.28
C ARG A 89 0.98 13.06 -4.63
N GLN A 90 1.29 14.30 -5.00
CA GLN A 90 1.90 14.60 -6.30
C GLN A 90 3.30 13.96 -6.42
N ASP A 91 4.12 14.06 -5.38
CA ASP A 91 5.47 13.54 -5.35
C ASP A 91 5.47 12.00 -5.42
N LEU A 92 4.63 11.34 -4.61
CA LEU A 92 4.50 9.89 -4.63
C LEU A 92 3.99 9.40 -6.00
N LYS A 93 2.99 10.06 -6.58
CA LYS A 93 2.52 9.72 -7.94
C LYS A 93 3.61 9.87 -8.97
N SER A 94 4.36 10.97 -8.93
CA SER A 94 5.48 11.20 -9.83
C SER A 94 6.54 10.10 -9.72
N ARG A 95 6.86 9.67 -8.49
CA ARG A 95 7.78 8.57 -8.22
C ARG A 95 7.29 7.25 -8.82
N VAL A 96 6.03 6.87 -8.59
CA VAL A 96 5.43 5.65 -9.18
C VAL A 96 5.45 5.69 -10.71
N VAL A 97 5.14 6.84 -11.31
CA VAL A 97 5.20 7.00 -12.77
C VAL A 97 6.64 6.90 -13.29
N SER A 98 7.61 7.48 -12.58
CA SER A 98 9.01 7.43 -12.96
C SER A 98 9.57 6.01 -12.90
N GLN A 99 9.33 5.28 -11.81
CA GLN A 99 9.83 3.91 -11.68
C GLN A 99 9.21 3.00 -12.75
N SER A 100 7.91 3.17 -13.05
CA SER A 100 7.21 2.44 -14.11
C SER A 100 7.85 2.69 -15.48
N LYS A 101 8.17 3.95 -15.81
CA LYS A 101 8.86 4.30 -17.06
C LYS A 101 10.27 3.68 -17.16
N SER A 102 10.95 3.51 -16.03
CA SER A 102 12.26 2.86 -15.99
C SER A 102 12.20 1.32 -15.96
N GLY A 103 10.99 0.73 -15.95
CA GLY A 103 10.83 -0.71 -15.79
C GLY A 103 11.26 -1.20 -14.42
N LEU A 104 11.08 -0.40 -13.37
CA LEU A 104 11.36 -0.74 -11.98
C LEU A 104 10.06 -0.76 -11.16
N HIS A 105 10.04 -1.56 -10.11
CA HIS A 105 9.10 -1.38 -9.00
C HIS A 105 9.87 -1.39 -7.67
N THR A 106 9.28 -0.78 -6.65
CA THR A 106 9.88 -0.73 -5.31
C THR A 106 9.00 -1.54 -4.37
N ARG A 107 9.59 -2.54 -3.71
CA ARG A 107 8.94 -3.28 -2.64
C ARG A 107 9.54 -2.87 -1.29
N TYR A 108 8.65 -2.53 -0.36
CA TYR A 108 9.01 -2.31 1.04
C TYR A 108 8.71 -3.57 1.87
N GLU A 109 9.61 -3.88 2.79
CA GLU A 109 9.36 -4.81 3.89
C GLU A 109 9.14 -3.99 5.15
N ASP A 110 7.89 -3.89 5.60
CA ASP A 110 7.54 -3.21 6.84
C ASP A 110 7.93 -4.07 8.06
N ARG A 111 8.56 -3.42 9.06
CA ARG A 111 8.92 -4.01 10.35
C ARG A 111 8.21 -3.32 11.52
N GLY A 112 7.17 -2.57 11.24
CA GLY A 112 6.36 -1.85 12.19
C GLY A 112 6.71 -0.37 12.28
N HIS A 113 5.73 0.37 12.76
CA HIS A 113 5.78 1.83 12.89
C HIS A 113 5.61 2.25 14.34
N LYS A 114 6.37 3.27 14.74
CA LYS A 114 6.19 3.93 16.02
C LYS A 114 5.95 5.40 15.76
N LEU A 115 4.70 5.80 15.97
CA LEU A 115 4.18 7.11 15.69
C LEU A 115 4.13 7.93 16.97
N GLU A 116 4.85 9.04 17.00
CA GLU A 116 4.87 9.99 18.11
C GLU A 116 4.14 11.27 17.68
N ALA A 117 3.15 11.68 18.48
CA ALA A 117 2.59 13.01 18.34
C ALA A 117 3.52 14.03 19.03
N ILE A 118 4.04 14.98 18.24
CA ILE A 118 5.01 15.98 18.73
C ILE A 118 4.40 17.37 18.89
N PHE A 119 3.24 17.62 18.26
CA PHE A 119 2.50 18.86 18.42
C PHE A 119 1.01 18.60 18.18
N TYR A 120 0.18 19.22 19.01
CA TYR A 120 -1.27 19.29 18.82
C TYR A 120 -1.70 20.73 19.05
N ALA A 121 -2.31 21.34 18.04
CA ALA A 121 -2.72 22.73 18.11
C ALA A 121 -3.76 22.93 19.22
N PRO A 122 -3.73 24.06 19.97
CA PRO A 122 -4.73 24.33 21.00
C PRO A 122 -6.18 24.34 20.48
N ALA A 123 -6.38 24.70 19.21
CA ALA A 123 -7.69 24.67 18.55
C ALA A 123 -8.15 23.25 18.14
N GLY A 124 -7.27 22.26 18.20
CA GLY A 124 -7.56 20.86 17.89
C GLY A 124 -7.61 20.52 16.40
N ASP A 125 -7.27 21.46 15.52
CA ASP A 125 -7.40 21.38 14.07
C ASP A 125 -6.14 20.89 13.35
N ALA A 126 -4.98 20.90 14.03
CA ALA A 126 -3.73 20.45 13.47
C ALA A 126 -2.94 19.58 14.46
N MET A 127 -2.34 18.51 13.93
CA MET A 127 -1.45 17.64 14.66
C MET A 127 -0.21 17.36 13.82
N GLN A 128 0.95 17.35 14.47
CA GLN A 128 2.18 16.91 13.86
C GLN A 128 2.58 15.56 14.44
N LEU A 129 2.83 14.62 13.53
CA LEU A 129 3.21 13.25 13.84
C LEU A 129 4.63 13.01 13.32
N ARG A 130 5.40 12.23 14.08
CA ARG A 130 6.71 11.75 13.69
C ARG A 130 6.68 10.23 13.71
N ASP A 131 7.04 9.61 12.60
CA ASP A 131 7.21 8.17 12.53
C ASP A 131 8.68 7.77 12.71
N HIS A 132 8.89 6.66 13.41
CA HIS A 132 10.17 5.99 13.65
C HIS A 132 10.20 4.61 12.98
N ALA A 133 9.63 4.50 11.78
CA ALA A 133 9.61 3.26 11.02
C ALA A 133 11.01 2.71 10.75
N GLN A 134 11.08 1.39 10.76
CA GLN A 134 12.24 0.65 10.25
C GLN A 134 11.82 -0.01 8.95
N VAL A 135 12.30 0.54 7.84
CA VAL A 135 11.89 0.13 6.49
C VAL A 135 13.09 -0.31 5.68
N ASP A 136 12.99 -1.50 5.09
CA ASP A 136 13.94 -1.98 4.10
C ASP A 136 13.27 -1.91 2.72
N GLY A 137 13.87 -1.14 1.80
CA GLY A 137 13.35 -0.94 0.45
C GLY A 137 14.23 -1.61 -0.60
N THR A 138 13.63 -2.41 -1.47
CA THR A 138 14.32 -3.03 -2.61
C THR A 138 13.69 -2.59 -3.93
N ALA A 139 14.52 -2.15 -4.87
CA ALA A 139 14.08 -1.81 -6.22
C ALA A 139 14.41 -2.98 -7.17
N THR A 140 13.39 -3.50 -7.85
CA THR A 140 13.53 -4.69 -8.72
C THR A 140 13.15 -4.36 -10.17
N PRO A 141 13.93 -4.83 -11.16
CA PRO A 141 13.55 -4.74 -12.57
C PRO A 141 12.26 -5.51 -12.88
N THR A 142 11.40 -4.90 -13.67
CA THR A 142 10.21 -5.53 -14.24
C THR A 142 10.66 -6.40 -15.42
N ILE A 143 10.66 -7.71 -15.24
CA ILE A 143 10.97 -8.65 -16.33
C ILE A 143 9.72 -8.74 -17.23
N HIS A 144 9.83 -8.26 -18.47
CA HIS A 144 8.81 -8.39 -19.51
C HIS A 144 8.98 -9.70 -20.29
#